data_AF-A0A3M5WPE2-F1
#
_entry.id   AF-A0A3M5WPE2-F1
#
_cell.length_a   1.000
_cell.length_b   1.000
_cell.length_c   1.000
_cell.angle_alpha   90.00
_cell.angle_beta   90.00
_cell.angle_gamma   90.00
#
_symmetry.space_group_name_H-M   'P 1'
#
loop_
_entity.id
_entity.type
_entity.pdbx_description
1 polymer ?
#
loop_
_entity_poly.entity_id
_entity_poly.type
_entity_poly.pdbx_seq_one_letter_code
_entity_poly.pdbx_strand_id
1 'polypeptide(L)'
;MLILAIYLDARSSDIDGSGFKSSSYLTLGKQLSVSKTHVMRLVQEGVERGYFKAHPKNNLEVLPAFETMVRRFMSLSFAVGLHCMNLN
;
A
#
# COMPACT_ATOMS: atom_id res chain seq x y z
N MET A 1 -3.10 6.74 -4.34
CA MET A 1 -4.21 5.80 -4.13
C MET A 1 -3.77 4.35 -4.01
N LEU A 2 -2.84 3.83 -4.84
CA LEU A 2 -2.35 2.44 -4.75
C LEU A 2 -1.75 2.06 -3.39
N ILE A 3 -0.87 2.89 -2.82
CA ILE A 3 -0.26 2.66 -1.51
C ILE A 3 -1.31 2.58 -0.38
N LEU A 4 -2.33 3.46 -0.44
CA LEU A 4 -3.45 3.47 0.50
C LEU A 4 -4.34 2.23 0.33
N ALA A 5 -4.60 1.80 -0.91
CA ALA A 5 -5.38 0.60 -1.18
C ALA A 5 -4.68 -0.67 -0.64
N ILE A 6 -3.36 -0.79 -0.85
CA ILE A 6 -2.55 -1.87 -0.27
C ILE A 6 -2.61 -1.83 1.27
N TYR A 7 -2.50 -0.64 1.87
CA TYR A 7 -2.60 -0.47 3.32
C TYR A 7 -3.98 -0.89 3.86
N LEU A 8 -5.07 -0.48 3.21
CA LEU A 8 -6.43 -0.83 3.61
C LEU A 8 -6.71 -2.32 3.47
N ASP A 9 -6.26 -2.94 2.38
CA ASP A 9 -6.39 -4.37 2.13
C ASP A 9 -5.64 -5.19 3.19
N ALA A 10 -4.41 -4.80 3.51
CA ALA A 10 -3.60 -5.40 4.57
C ALA A 10 -4.29 -5.31 5.95
N ARG A 11 -4.90 -4.16 6.27
CA ARG A 11 -5.66 -3.96 7.52
C ARG A 11 -6.97 -4.73 7.59
N SER A 12 -7.65 -4.92 6.46
CA SER A 12 -8.89 -5.70 6.41
C SER A 12 -8.66 -7.20 6.64
N SER A 13 -7.44 -7.67 6.40
CA SER A 13 -7.02 -9.07 6.55
C SER A 13 -6.49 -9.43 7.96
N ASP A 14 -6.41 -8.46 8.88
CA ASP A 14 -5.93 -8.64 10.27
C ASP A 14 -6.80 -9.60 11.12
N ILE A 15 -7.99 -9.98 10.65
CA ILE A 15 -8.89 -10.91 11.37
C ILE A 15 -8.32 -12.35 11.41
N ASP A 16 -7.43 -12.74 10.48
CA ASP A 16 -6.91 -14.12 10.39
C ASP A 16 -5.38 -14.27 10.43
N GLY A 17 -4.64 -13.19 10.70
CA GLY A 17 -3.20 -13.27 10.88
C GLY A 17 -2.40 -13.50 9.58
N SER A 18 -1.56 -12.52 9.26
CA SER A 18 -0.47 -12.60 8.29
C SER A 18 -0.84 -12.87 6.82
N GLY A 19 -0.92 -11.79 6.05
CA GLY A 19 -0.59 -11.82 4.63
C GLY A 19 -1.58 -11.09 3.73
N PHE A 20 -1.06 -10.16 2.92
CA PHE A 20 -1.76 -9.66 1.75
C PHE A 20 -1.76 -10.78 0.69
N LYS A 21 -2.95 -11.36 0.44
CA LYS A 21 -3.08 -12.41 -0.57
C LYS A 21 -2.84 -11.83 -1.96
N SER A 22 -1.90 -12.44 -2.66
CA SER A 22 -1.49 -12.16 -4.04
C SER A 22 -2.57 -11.84 -5.05
N SER A 23 -3.76 -12.41 -4.83
CA SER A 23 -4.88 -12.43 -5.78
C SER A 23 -5.35 -11.02 -6.17
N SER A 24 -4.81 -9.97 -5.55
CA SER A 24 -5.24 -8.58 -5.71
C SER A 24 -4.42 -7.73 -6.69
N TYR A 25 -3.26 -8.12 -7.24
CA TYR A 25 -2.51 -7.20 -8.12
C TYR A 25 -3.28 -6.75 -9.39
N LEU A 26 -4.03 -7.67 -9.99
CA LEU A 26 -4.92 -7.38 -11.13
C LEU A 26 -6.18 -6.63 -10.70
N THR A 27 -6.69 -6.91 -9.50
CA THR A 27 -7.89 -6.27 -8.94
C THR A 27 -7.60 -4.82 -8.53
N LEU A 28 -6.51 -4.59 -7.80
CA LEU A 28 -5.98 -3.27 -7.46
C LEU A 28 -5.60 -2.48 -8.70
N GLY A 29 -4.91 -3.11 -9.66
CA GLY A 29 -4.56 -2.47 -10.93
C GLY A 29 -5.79 -1.94 -11.68
N LYS A 30 -6.85 -2.76 -11.75
CA LYS A 30 -8.14 -2.36 -12.35
C LYS A 30 -8.84 -1.26 -11.57
N GLN A 31 -8.93 -1.36 -10.24
CA GLN A 31 -9.61 -0.37 -9.40
C GLN A 31 -8.92 1.01 -9.41
N LEU A 32 -7.61 1.03 -9.65
CA LEU A 32 -6.80 2.23 -9.57
C LEU A 32 -6.38 2.76 -10.94
N SER A 33 -6.90 2.17 -12.04
CA SER A 33 -6.57 2.53 -13.42
C SER A 33 -5.07 2.55 -13.71
N VAL A 34 -4.30 1.67 -13.05
CA VAL A 34 -2.85 1.53 -13.25
C VAL A 34 -2.54 0.20 -13.92
N SER A 35 -1.51 0.20 -14.78
CA SER A 35 -1.11 -1.03 -15.47
C SER A 35 -0.56 -2.08 -14.50
N LYS A 36 -0.71 -3.35 -14.83
CA LYS A 36 -0.11 -4.47 -14.08
C LYS A 36 1.40 -4.27 -13.89
N THR A 37 2.08 -3.77 -14.93
CA THR A 37 3.52 -3.47 -14.89
C THR A 37 3.85 -2.41 -13.84
N HIS A 38 3.02 -1.37 -13.71
CA HIS A 38 3.21 -0.33 -12.70
C HIS A 38 3.08 -0.90 -11.28
N VAL A 39 2.06 -1.73 -11.05
CA VAL A 39 1.87 -2.41 -9.76
C VAL A 39 3.06 -3.31 -9.44
N MET A 40 3.54 -4.11 -10.41
CA MET A 40 4.70 -4.98 -10.21
C MET A 40 5.98 -4.20 -9.87
N ARG A 41 6.27 -3.09 -10.56
CA ARG A 41 7.43 -2.25 -10.26
C ARG A 41 7.35 -1.67 -8.85
N LEU A 42 6.19 -1.17 -8.44
CA LEU A 42 6.01 -0.61 -7.10
C LEU A 42 6.20 -1.68 -6.02
N VAL A 43 5.72 -2.90 -6.26
CA VAL A 43 5.93 -4.03 -5.34
C VAL A 43 7.41 -4.37 -5.27
N GLN A 44 8.10 -4.46 -6.41
CA GLN A 44 9.54 -4.72 -6.48
C GLN A 44 10.33 -3.67 -5.67
N GLU A 45 10.07 -2.39 -5.91
CA GLU A 45 10.69 -1.29 -5.16
C GLU A 45 10.37 -1.36 -3.67
N GLY A 46 9.15 -1.75 -3.31
CA GLY A 46 8.76 -1.93 -1.91
C GLY A 46 9.47 -3.12 -1.25
N VAL A 47 9.74 -4.20 -1.99
CA VAL A 47 10.56 -5.33 -1.50
C VAL A 47 12.00 -4.87 -1.25
N GLU A 48 12.59 -4.16 -2.21
CA GLU A 48 13.96 -3.63 -2.09
C GLU A 48 14.12 -2.68 -0.90
N ARG A 49 13.05 -1.94 -0.56
CA ARG A 49 13.02 -1.01 0.58
C ARG A 49 12.63 -1.65 1.91
N GLY A 50 12.37 -2.97 1.96
CA GLY A 50 11.97 -3.67 3.18
C GLY A 50 10.56 -3.32 3.65
N TYR A 51 9.70 -2.87 2.74
CA TYR A 51 8.28 -2.60 2.99
C TYR A 51 7.42 -3.83 2.76
N PHE A 52 7.86 -4.71 1.87
CA PHE A 52 7.16 -5.93 1.54
C PHE A 52 8.09 -7.14 1.59
N LYS A 53 7.53 -8.30 1.89
CA LYS A 53 8.19 -9.59 1.68
C LYS A 53 7.36 -10.41 0.70
N ALA A 54 7.98 -10.76 -0.43
CA ALA A 54 7.33 -11.59 -1.45
C ALA A 54 7.43 -13.07 -1.06
N HIS A 55 6.30 -13.77 -1.10
CA HIS A 55 6.19 -15.20 -0.82
C HIS A 55 5.85 -15.98 -2.10
N PRO A 56 6.09 -17.31 -2.11
CA PRO A 56 5.63 -18.18 -3.19
C PRO A 56 4.13 -18.06 -3.42
N LYS A 57 3.67 -18.32 -4.64
CA LYS A 57 2.28 -18.09 -5.07
C LYS A 57 1.85 -16.62 -5.02
N ASN A 58 2.85 -15.73 -5.18
CA ASN A 58 2.67 -14.33 -5.51
C ASN A 58 2.09 -13.52 -4.32
N ASN A 59 2.07 -14.12 -3.11
CA ASN A 59 1.59 -13.49 -1.88
C ASN A 59 2.56 -12.41 -1.43
N LEU A 60 2.03 -11.29 -0.95
CA LEU A 60 2.84 -10.21 -0.41
C LEU A 60 2.59 -10.15 1.08
N GLU A 61 3.64 -10.09 1.88
CA GLU A 61 3.51 -9.75 3.28
C GLU A 61 3.87 -8.27 3.43
N VAL A 62 2.96 -7.52 4.06
CA VAL A 62 3.20 -6.10 4.37
C VAL A 62 3.95 -6.03 5.68
N LEU A 63 5.08 -5.31 5.68
CA LEU A 63 5.95 -5.18 6.85
C LEU A 63 5.62 -3.90 7.64
N PRO A 64 5.91 -3.86 8.96
CA PRO A 64 5.61 -2.68 9.80
C PRO A 64 6.22 -1.36 9.31
N ALA A 65 7.35 -1.44 8.58
CA ALA A 65 8.00 -0.29 7.96
C ALA A 65 7.10 0.38 6.91
N PHE A 66 6.35 -0.41 6.13
CA PHE A 66 5.39 0.11 5.16
C PHE A 66 4.28 0.88 5.86
N GLU A 67 3.66 0.32 6.89
CA GLU A 67 2.59 0.98 7.61
C GLU A 67 3.02 2.31 8.22
N THR A 68 4.24 2.35 8.78
CA THR A 68 4.81 3.56 9.36
C THR A 68 4.98 4.65 8.30
N MET A 69 5.44 4.28 7.11
CA MET A 69 5.52 5.20 5.97
C MET A 69 4.13 5.70 5.57
N VAL A 70 3.13 4.82 5.42
CA VAL A 70 1.78 5.23 5.02
C VAL A 70 1.15 6.15 6.05
N ARG A 71 1.30 5.87 7.35
CA ARG A 71 0.83 6.75 8.42
C ARG A 71 1.46 8.14 8.34
N ARG A 72 2.79 8.22 8.18
CA ARG A 72 3.49 9.51 8.00
C ARG A 72 3.00 10.27 6.78
N PHE A 73 2.82 9.58 5.66
CA PHE A 73 2.29 10.17 4.44
C PHE A 73 0.87 10.74 4.63
N MET A 74 -0.02 9.99 5.29
CA MET A 74 -1.38 10.44 5.62
C MET A 74 -1.35 11.67 6.54
N SER A 75 -0.54 11.66 7.59
CA SER A 75 -0.39 12.80 8.50
C SER A 75 0.10 14.06 7.78
N LEU A 76 1.10 13.93 6.90
CA LEU A 76 1.59 15.04 6.08
C LEU A 76 0.52 15.55 5.12
N SER A 77 -0.18 14.66 4.42
CA SER A 77 -1.26 15.02 3.49
C SER A 77 -2.38 15.77 4.22
N PHE A 78 -2.74 15.31 5.43
CA PHE A 78 -3.71 15.98 6.28
C PHE A 78 -3.23 17.37 6.73
N ALA A 79 -1.99 17.48 7.21
CA ALA A 79 -1.42 18.76 7.65
C ALA A 79 -1.40 19.79 6.51
N VAL A 80 -1.00 19.38 5.31
CA VAL A 80 -1.04 20.23 4.11
C VAL A 80 -2.47 20.65 3.79
N GLY A 81 -3.42 19.71 3.76
CA GLY A 81 -4.82 20.01 3.49
C GLY A 81 -5.41 20.99 4.51
N LEU A 82 -5.14 20.78 5.80
CA LEU A 82 -5.56 21.69 6.86
C LEU A 82 -4.94 23.08 6.71
N HIS A 83 -3.65 23.16 6.40
CA HIS A 83 -2.99 24.43 6.16
C HIS A 83 -3.61 25.20 4.98
N CYS A 84 -3.85 24.52 3.86
CA CYS A 84 -4.53 25.11 2.70
C CYS A 84 -5.94 25.61 3.04
N MET A 85 -6.70 24.89 3.86
CA MET A 85 -8.03 25.32 4.30
C MET A 85 -7.97 26.52 5.25
N ASN A 86 -6.95 26.61 6.10
CA ASN A 86 -6.76 27.72 7.04
C ASN A 86 -6.14 28.98 6.41
N LEU A 87 -5.66 28.89 5.16
CA LEU A 87 -5.15 30.02 4.37
C LEU A 87 -6.20 30.64 3.45
N ASN A 88 -7.38 30.03 3.36
CA ASN A 88 -8.59 30.60 2.72
C ASN A 88 -9.48 31.29 3.75
#